data_AF-J0CX42-F1
#
_entry.id   AF-J0CX42-F1
#
_cell.length_a   1.000
_cell.length_b   1.000
_cell.length_c   1.000
_cell.angle_alpha   90.00
_cell.angle_beta   90.00
_cell.angle_gamma   90.00
#
_symmetry.space_group_name_H-M   'P 1'
#
loop_
_entity.id
_entity.type
_entity.pdbx_description
1 polymer ?
#
loop_
_entity_poly.entity_id
_entity_poly.type
_entity_poly.pdbx_seq_one_letter_code
_entity_poly.pdbx_strand_id
1 'polypeptide(L)'
;MHRHAGQRKHIVSELSVVGYELLVFSFLQHPSVFDLATRAIAQYAASRPSRLAPDRQLGIWVLSVLFCHLRAYYVLLFPVAANNTGLILDFVGSDRVPSRLLLLVVNVLVLALQLVQLCITHELSTQPNTLADRGILDPDPDSDLVLHLRFRNTVDRIAHPPAPPPPLELPPPTSAAQRQHQQNAITNAIRAALVRQLAEHAR
;
A
#
# COMPACT_ATOMS: atom_id res chain seq x y z
N MET A 1 -24.46 -3.07 10.84
CA MET A 1 -23.43 -3.64 9.92
C MET A 1 -22.38 -2.62 9.44
N HIS A 2 -22.22 -1.44 10.05
CA HIS A 2 -21.28 -0.40 9.59
C HIS A 2 -19.82 -0.58 10.02
N ARG A 3 -19.55 -1.49 10.97
CA ARG A 3 -18.21 -1.68 11.57
C ARG A 3 -17.16 -2.22 10.58
N HIS A 4 -17.60 -2.86 9.48
CA HIS A 4 -16.68 -3.53 8.55
C HIS A 4 -16.35 -2.70 7.29
N ALA A 5 -17.01 -1.58 7.04
CA ALA A 5 -16.79 -0.81 5.81
C ALA A 5 -15.41 -0.14 5.79
N GLY A 6 -15.01 0.50 6.90
CA GLY A 6 -13.67 1.08 7.05
C GLY A 6 -12.56 0.02 7.01
N GLN A 7 -12.80 -1.13 7.63
CA GLN A 7 -11.86 -2.25 7.60
C GLN A 7 -11.63 -2.78 6.16
N ARG A 8 -12.71 -2.88 5.36
CA ARG A 8 -12.61 -3.32 3.95
C ARG A 8 -11.80 -2.33 3.11
N LYS A 9 -12.01 -1.02 3.28
CA LYS A 9 -11.23 0.02 2.59
C LYS A 9 -9.74 -0.07 2.93
N HIS A 10 -9.43 -0.23 4.21
CA HIS A 10 -8.05 -0.42 4.66
C HIS A 10 -7.42 -1.66 4.02
N ILE A 11 -8.12 -2.80 3.99
CA ILE A 11 -7.62 -4.02 3.34
C ILE A 11 -7.33 -3.80 1.85
N VAL A 12 -8.23 -3.14 1.11
CA VAL A 12 -8.01 -2.84 -0.32
C VAL A 12 -6.81 -1.92 -0.53
N SER A 13 -6.62 -0.95 0.35
CA SER A 13 -5.47 -0.04 0.33
C SER A 13 -4.15 -0.80 0.53
N GLU A 14 -4.05 -1.59 1.60
CA GLU A 14 -2.85 -2.40 1.89
C GLU A 14 -2.56 -3.38 0.75
N LEU A 15 -3.60 -4.01 0.21
CA LEU A 15 -3.46 -4.92 -0.94
C LEU A 15 -2.95 -4.21 -2.20
N SER A 16 -3.33 -2.96 -2.40
CA SER A 16 -2.84 -2.14 -3.51
C SER A 16 -1.36 -1.79 -3.37
N VAL A 17 -0.91 -1.49 -2.14
CA VAL A 17 0.50 -1.21 -1.84
C VAL A 17 1.35 -2.44 -2.09
N VAL A 18 0.97 -3.58 -1.50
CA VAL A 18 1.69 -4.86 -1.69
C VAL A 18 1.70 -5.28 -3.16
N GLY A 19 0.58 -5.11 -3.87
CA GLY A 19 0.48 -5.37 -5.30
C GLY A 19 1.46 -4.51 -6.11
N TYR A 20 1.57 -3.22 -5.78
CA TYR A 20 2.52 -2.30 -6.42
C TYR A 20 3.99 -2.67 -6.13
N GLU A 21 4.32 -2.98 -4.87
CA GLU A 21 5.66 -3.40 -4.48
C GLU A 21 6.09 -4.68 -5.23
N LEU A 22 5.19 -5.65 -5.34
CA LEU A 22 5.44 -6.88 -6.10
C LEU A 22 5.56 -6.63 -7.61
N LEU A 23 4.85 -5.65 -8.17
CA LEU A 23 5.00 -5.24 -9.57
C LEU A 23 6.39 -4.62 -9.82
N VAL A 24 6.84 -3.73 -8.94
CA VAL A 24 8.18 -3.14 -9.01
C VAL A 24 9.23 -4.23 -8.84
N PHE A 25 9.06 -5.13 -7.87
CA PHE A 25 9.96 -6.26 -7.66
C PHE A 25 10.04 -7.17 -8.89
N SER A 26 8.90 -7.50 -9.50
CA SER A 26 8.84 -8.27 -10.75
C SER A 26 9.58 -7.57 -11.90
N PHE A 27 9.45 -6.25 -12.03
CA PHE A 27 10.18 -5.46 -13.02
C PHE A 27 11.69 -5.44 -12.77
N LEU A 28 12.14 -5.33 -11.52
CA LEU A 28 13.57 -5.39 -11.19
C LEU A 28 14.19 -6.74 -11.55
N GLN A 29 13.42 -7.83 -11.45
CA GLN A 29 13.88 -9.16 -11.85
C GLN A 29 13.82 -9.41 -13.36
N HIS A 30 12.88 -8.79 -14.07
CA HIS A 30 12.72 -8.90 -15.52
C HIS A 30 12.27 -7.54 -16.10
N PRO A 31 13.22 -6.69 -16.53
CA PRO A 31 12.97 -5.28 -16.83
C PRO A 31 12.25 -5.10 -18.17
N SER A 32 10.94 -5.32 -18.17
CA SER A 32 10.05 -5.09 -19.31
C SER A 32 9.10 -3.95 -18.97
N VAL A 33 9.38 -2.76 -19.49
CA VAL A 33 8.55 -1.55 -19.28
C VAL A 33 7.13 -1.78 -19.76
N PHE A 34 6.97 -2.49 -20.87
CA PHE A 34 5.66 -2.84 -21.40
C PHE A 34 4.86 -3.70 -20.41
N ASP A 35 5.47 -4.75 -19.85
CA ASP A 35 4.77 -5.63 -18.90
C ASP A 35 4.47 -4.90 -17.58
N LEU A 36 5.38 -4.02 -17.13
CA LEU A 36 5.11 -3.16 -15.98
C LEU A 36 3.92 -2.23 -16.24
N ALA A 37 3.86 -1.57 -17.40
CA ALA A 37 2.80 -0.64 -17.76
C ALA A 37 1.44 -1.34 -17.88
N THR A 38 1.36 -2.46 -18.61
CA THR A 38 0.09 -3.20 -18.77
C THR A 38 -0.43 -3.72 -17.45
N ARG A 39 0.45 -4.21 -16.56
CA ARG A 39 0.06 -4.69 -15.24
C ARG A 39 -0.28 -3.57 -14.27
N ALA A 40 0.36 -2.41 -14.37
CA ALA A 40 -0.01 -1.22 -13.61
C ALA A 40 -1.41 -0.72 -14.00
N ILE A 41 -1.74 -0.74 -15.30
CA ILE A 41 -3.09 -0.45 -15.79
C ILE A 41 -4.09 -1.47 -15.25
N ALA A 42 -3.75 -2.77 -15.26
CA ALA A 42 -4.59 -3.81 -14.68
C ALA A 42 -4.80 -3.64 -13.17
N GLN A 43 -3.75 -3.28 -12.41
CA GLN A 43 -3.83 -2.96 -10.98
C GLN A 43 -4.77 -1.77 -10.74
N TYR A 44 -4.63 -0.72 -11.54
CA TYR A 44 -5.50 0.45 -11.46
C TYR A 44 -6.96 0.09 -11.76
N ALA A 45 -7.21 -0.66 -12.83
CA ALA A 45 -8.55 -1.14 -13.18
C ALA A 45 -9.16 -2.03 -12.09
N ALA A 46 -8.37 -2.96 -11.52
CA ALA A 46 -8.79 -3.83 -10.43
C ALA A 46 -9.07 -3.08 -9.12
N SER A 47 -8.45 -1.92 -8.91
CA SER A 47 -8.73 -1.08 -7.72
C SER A 47 -10.05 -0.31 -7.80
N ARG A 48 -10.54 -0.05 -9.02
CA ARG A 48 -11.67 0.88 -9.27
C ARG A 48 -12.54 0.44 -10.45
N PRO A 49 -13.04 -0.81 -10.49
CA PRO A 49 -13.82 -1.30 -11.64
C PRO A 49 -15.06 -0.43 -11.91
N SER A 50 -15.75 -0.02 -10.85
CA SER A 50 -17.02 0.70 -10.92
C SER A 50 -16.89 2.17 -11.35
N ARG A 51 -15.70 2.77 -11.22
CA ARG A 51 -15.44 4.12 -11.75
C ARG A 51 -15.21 4.10 -13.27
N LEU A 52 -14.63 3.01 -13.77
CA LEU A 52 -14.31 2.88 -15.19
C LEU A 52 -15.54 2.46 -15.99
N ALA A 53 -16.30 1.48 -15.51
CA ALA A 53 -17.55 1.06 -16.13
C ALA A 53 -18.45 0.38 -15.08
N PRO A 54 -19.39 1.12 -14.45
CA PRO A 54 -20.26 0.58 -13.40
C PRO A 54 -21.20 -0.51 -13.91
N ASP A 55 -21.57 -0.48 -15.19
CA ASP A 55 -22.54 -1.41 -15.78
C ASP A 55 -21.91 -2.73 -16.27
N ARG A 56 -20.61 -2.95 -16.03
CA ARG A 56 -19.89 -4.12 -16.52
C ARG A 56 -19.87 -5.24 -15.50
N GLN A 57 -20.13 -6.45 -15.98
CA GLN A 57 -20.05 -7.67 -15.18
C GLN A 57 -18.61 -7.94 -14.72
N LEU A 58 -18.46 -8.50 -13.51
CA LEU A 58 -17.16 -8.92 -12.94
C LEU A 58 -16.32 -9.79 -13.90
N GLY A 59 -16.96 -10.67 -14.68
CA GLY A 59 -16.27 -11.54 -15.63
C GLY A 59 -15.44 -10.77 -16.67
N ILE A 60 -15.94 -9.62 -17.15
CA ILE A 60 -15.21 -8.80 -18.13
C ILE A 60 -13.93 -8.23 -17.50
N TRP A 61 -14.01 -7.79 -16.24
CA TRP A 61 -12.85 -7.29 -15.50
C TRP A 61 -11.82 -8.40 -15.24
N VAL A 62 -12.26 -9.59 -14.82
CA VAL A 62 -11.39 -10.76 -14.63
C VAL A 62 -10.67 -11.11 -15.93
N LEU A 63 -11.39 -11.18 -17.05
CA LEU A 63 -10.80 -11.44 -18.37
C LEU A 63 -9.78 -10.38 -18.77
N SER A 64 -10.07 -9.10 -18.49
CA SER A 64 -9.16 -7.99 -18.79
C SER A 64 -7.85 -8.11 -17.99
N VAL A 65 -7.93 -8.41 -16.70
CA VAL A 65 -6.74 -8.63 -15.85
C VAL A 65 -5.94 -9.83 -16.36
N LEU A 66 -6.59 -10.96 -16.66
CA LEU A 66 -5.93 -12.14 -17.20
C LEU A 66 -5.21 -11.85 -18.52
N PHE A 67 -5.86 -11.09 -19.41
CA PHE A 67 -5.28 -10.70 -20.70
C PHE A 67 -4.02 -9.85 -20.52
N CYS A 68 -4.02 -8.88 -19.59
CA CYS A 68 -2.83 -8.07 -19.28
C CYS A 68 -1.64 -8.90 -18.78
N HIS A 69 -1.88 -10.06 -18.16
CA HIS A 69 -0.81 -10.96 -17.68
C HIS A 69 -0.39 -12.03 -18.68
N LEU A 70 -1.22 -12.32 -19.69
CA LEU A 70 -1.02 -13.45 -20.61
C LEU A 70 0.36 -13.42 -21.29
N ARG A 71 0.79 -12.24 -21.76
CA ARG A 71 2.10 -12.06 -22.40
C ARG A 71 3.25 -12.47 -21.50
N ALA A 72 3.22 -12.05 -20.23
CA ALA A 72 4.31 -12.33 -19.31
C ALA A 72 4.41 -13.83 -18.97
N TYR A 73 3.28 -14.53 -18.87
CA TYR A 73 3.28 -15.99 -18.75
C TYR A 73 3.79 -16.67 -20.03
N TYR A 74 3.37 -16.18 -21.19
CA TYR A 74 3.81 -16.70 -22.47
C TYR A 74 5.34 -16.66 -22.61
N VAL A 75 5.95 -15.50 -22.29
CA VAL A 75 7.42 -15.33 -22.34
C VAL A 75 8.15 -16.25 -21.37
N LEU A 76 7.57 -16.53 -20.19
CA LEU A 76 8.19 -17.43 -19.20
C LEU A 76 8.04 -18.92 -19.55
N LEU A 77 6.91 -19.30 -20.15
CA LEU A 77 6.61 -20.70 -20.50
C LEU A 77 7.26 -21.12 -21.82
N PHE A 78 7.32 -20.22 -22.80
CA PHE A 78 7.89 -20.46 -24.11
C PHE A 78 9.13 -19.59 -24.28
N PRO A 79 10.29 -20.03 -23.75
CA PRO A 79 11.53 -19.30 -23.93
C PRO A 79 11.84 -19.26 -25.42
N VAL A 80 11.60 -18.11 -26.05
CA VAL A 80 12.15 -17.82 -27.37
C VAL A 80 13.66 -17.86 -27.20
N ALA A 81 14.36 -18.54 -28.10
CA ALA A 81 15.82 -18.54 -28.17
C ALA A 81 16.32 -17.13 -28.53
N ALA A 82 16.15 -16.18 -27.61
CA ALA A 82 16.61 -14.83 -27.73
C ALA A 82 18.05 -14.82 -27.22
N ASN A 83 18.97 -14.48 -28.12
CA ASN A 83 20.36 -14.20 -27.81
C ASN A 83 20.46 -13.38 -26.53
N ASN A 84 21.33 -13.80 -25.60
CA ASN A 84 21.55 -13.30 -24.23
C ASN A 84 22.00 -11.82 -24.15
N THR A 85 21.36 -10.93 -24.89
CA THR A 85 21.55 -9.47 -24.90
C THR A 85 20.54 -8.80 -23.97
N GLY A 86 20.21 -9.48 -22.87
CA GLY A 86 19.48 -8.85 -21.77
C GLY A 86 20.44 -7.91 -21.03
N LEU A 87 20.04 -6.65 -20.87
CA LEU A 87 20.73 -5.67 -20.05
C LEU A 87 20.80 -6.22 -18.61
N ILE A 88 21.92 -6.81 -18.23
CA ILE A 88 22.19 -7.23 -16.86
C ILE A 88 22.43 -5.92 -16.09
N LEU A 89 21.40 -5.45 -15.40
CA LEU A 89 21.59 -4.47 -14.33
C LEU A 89 22.36 -5.22 -13.25
N ASP A 90 23.66 -4.97 -13.18
CA ASP A 90 24.52 -5.45 -12.11
C ASP A 90 24.12 -4.70 -10.83
N PHE A 91 23.06 -5.17 -10.18
CA PHE A 91 22.72 -4.75 -8.85
C PHE A 91 23.85 -5.22 -7.95
N VAL A 92 24.68 -4.27 -7.49
CA VAL A 92 25.78 -4.50 -6.55
C VAL A 92 25.33 -5.49 -5.46
N GLY A 93 25.78 -6.74 -5.56
CA GLY A 93 25.52 -7.80 -4.58
C GLY A 93 24.63 -8.99 -5.01
N SER A 94 24.20 -9.13 -6.28
CA SER A 94 23.50 -10.35 -6.72
C SER A 94 24.12 -10.99 -7.96
N ASP A 95 25.14 -11.84 -7.76
CA ASP A 95 25.76 -12.66 -8.82
C ASP A 95 24.82 -13.75 -9.38
N ARG A 96 23.60 -13.89 -8.88
CA ARG A 96 22.68 -14.99 -9.23
C ARG A 96 21.59 -14.52 -10.18
N VAL A 97 21.59 -15.10 -11.37
CA VAL A 97 20.46 -15.01 -12.31
C VAL A 97 19.17 -15.45 -11.59
N PRO A 98 18.12 -14.63 -11.56
CA PRO A 98 16.87 -14.98 -10.88
C PRO A 98 16.28 -16.26 -11.47
N SER A 99 15.80 -17.16 -10.60
CA SER A 99 15.22 -18.42 -11.07
C SER A 99 13.90 -18.14 -11.80
N ARG A 100 13.69 -18.81 -12.95
CA ARG A 100 12.44 -18.69 -13.72
C ARG A 100 11.21 -19.09 -12.91
N LEU A 101 11.38 -20.06 -12.01
CA LEU A 101 10.33 -20.47 -11.08
C LEU A 101 9.95 -19.33 -10.12
N LEU A 102 10.92 -18.59 -9.58
CA LEU A 102 10.65 -17.44 -8.72
C LEU A 102 9.87 -16.37 -9.48
N LEU A 103 10.30 -16.03 -10.71
CA LEU A 103 9.59 -15.09 -11.59
C LEU A 103 8.14 -15.52 -11.86
N LEU A 104 7.92 -16.81 -12.14
CA LEU A 104 6.59 -17.36 -12.35
C LEU A 104 5.73 -17.26 -11.09
N VAL A 105 6.27 -17.65 -9.92
CA VAL A 105 5.58 -17.58 -8.63
C VAL A 105 5.20 -16.15 -8.29
N VAL A 106 6.11 -15.18 -8.47
CA VAL A 106 5.84 -13.75 -8.25
C VAL A 106 4.71 -13.28 -9.18
N ASN A 107 4.75 -13.65 -10.46
CA ASN A 107 3.69 -13.26 -11.40
C ASN A 107 2.33 -13.86 -11.06
N VAL A 108 2.29 -15.14 -10.66
CA VAL A 108 1.06 -15.80 -10.17
C VAL A 108 0.53 -15.10 -8.92
N LEU A 109 1.42 -14.74 -7.99
CA LEU A 109 1.05 -14.03 -6.77
C LEU A 109 0.47 -12.64 -7.09
N VAL A 110 1.10 -11.87 -7.96
CA VAL A 110 0.58 -10.56 -8.41
C VAL A 110 -0.80 -10.70 -9.04
N LEU A 111 -0.97 -11.67 -9.94
CA LEU A 111 -2.28 -11.94 -10.56
C LEU A 111 -3.33 -12.32 -9.49
N ALA A 112 -2.99 -13.21 -8.56
CA ALA A 112 -3.90 -13.63 -7.50
C ALA A 112 -4.33 -12.45 -6.62
N LEU A 113 -3.39 -11.59 -6.22
CA LEU A 113 -3.69 -10.40 -5.42
C LEU A 113 -4.57 -9.40 -6.20
N GLN A 114 -4.32 -9.22 -7.50
CA GLN A 114 -5.17 -8.39 -8.37
C GLN A 114 -6.60 -8.92 -8.49
N LEU A 115 -6.76 -10.24 -8.62
CA LEU A 115 -8.09 -10.86 -8.67
C LEU A 115 -8.82 -10.75 -7.33
N VAL A 116 -8.13 -10.96 -6.21
CA VAL A 116 -8.69 -10.75 -4.86
C VAL A 116 -9.13 -9.30 -4.68
N GLN A 117 -8.27 -8.35 -5.07
CA GLN A 117 -8.58 -6.92 -5.01
C GLN A 117 -9.80 -6.55 -5.85
N LEU A 118 -9.86 -7.08 -7.08
CA LEU A 118 -10.98 -6.87 -7.99
C LEU A 118 -12.29 -7.40 -7.39
N CYS A 119 -12.29 -8.60 -6.81
CA CYS A 119 -13.46 -9.17 -6.16
C CYS A 119 -13.93 -8.30 -4.99
N ILE A 120 -13.01 -7.90 -4.10
CA ILE A 120 -13.36 -7.08 -2.93
C ILE A 120 -13.92 -5.73 -3.35
N THR A 121 -13.30 -5.05 -4.32
CA THR A 121 -13.73 -3.73 -4.79
C THR A 121 -15.05 -3.79 -5.54
N HIS A 122 -15.26 -4.82 -6.37
CA HIS A 122 -16.53 -5.06 -7.06
C HIS A 122 -17.68 -5.30 -6.07
N GLU A 123 -17.48 -6.18 -5.08
CA GLU A 123 -18.46 -6.43 -4.02
C GLU A 123 -18.77 -5.15 -3.24
N LEU A 124 -17.74 -4.38 -2.87
CA LEU A 124 -17.91 -3.11 -2.15
C LEU A 124 -18.74 -2.10 -2.95
N SER A 125 -18.62 -2.11 -4.29
CA SER A 125 -19.37 -1.20 -5.15
C SER A 125 -20.80 -1.64 -5.45
N THR A 126 -21.05 -2.95 -5.44
CA THR A 126 -22.38 -3.52 -5.75
C THR A 126 -23.27 -3.54 -4.51
N GLN A 127 -22.67 -3.54 -3.32
CA GLN A 127 -23.43 -3.44 -2.08
C GLN A 127 -24.22 -2.11 -2.04
N PRO A 128 -25.56 -2.17 -1.90
CA PRO A 128 -26.36 -0.97 -1.79
C PRO A 128 -25.90 -0.20 -0.56
N ASN A 129 -25.30 0.97 -0.80
CA ASN A 129 -24.87 1.88 0.26
C ASN A 129 -26.10 2.43 0.98
N THR A 130 -26.63 1.66 1.92
CA THR A 130 -27.65 2.09 2.89
C THR A 130 -27.24 3.34 3.70
N LEU A 131 -25.99 3.79 3.57
CA LEU A 131 -25.44 5.02 4.11
C LEU A 131 -25.27 6.18 3.10
N ALA A 132 -25.06 5.89 1.80
CA ALA A 132 -25.05 6.94 0.77
C ALA A 132 -26.46 7.54 0.61
N ASP A 133 -27.48 6.70 0.78
CA ASP A 133 -28.90 7.09 0.88
C ASP A 133 -29.20 7.99 2.10
N ARG A 134 -28.29 8.07 3.08
CA ARG A 134 -28.42 8.92 4.27
C ARG A 134 -27.54 10.16 4.27
N GLY A 135 -26.68 10.38 3.27
CA GLY A 135 -25.85 11.60 3.15
C GLY A 135 -24.84 11.84 4.30
N ILE A 136 -24.58 10.85 5.16
CA ILE A 136 -23.73 11.01 6.37
C ILE A 136 -22.24 10.82 6.07
N LEU A 137 -21.91 10.19 4.94
CA LEU A 137 -20.54 10.04 4.47
C LEU A 137 -20.58 10.41 3.00
N ASP A 138 -20.15 11.63 2.67
CA ASP A 138 -19.59 11.87 1.36
C ASP A 138 -18.17 11.30 1.45
N PRO A 139 -17.90 10.08 0.94
CA PRO A 139 -16.55 9.54 0.98
C PRO A 139 -15.77 10.37 -0.02
N ASP A 140 -15.04 11.37 0.46
CA ASP A 140 -14.13 12.17 -0.36
C ASP A 140 -13.35 11.18 -1.26
N PRO A 141 -13.66 11.14 -2.57
CA PRO A 141 -13.21 10.07 -3.47
C PRO A 141 -11.70 10.10 -3.69
N ASP A 142 -11.03 11.14 -3.18
CA ASP A 142 -9.60 11.38 -3.23
C ASP A 142 -8.86 11.02 -1.92
N SER A 143 -9.58 10.77 -0.82
CA SER A 143 -8.96 10.40 0.46
C SER A 143 -8.44 8.95 0.51
N ASP A 144 -8.85 8.09 -0.44
CA ASP A 144 -8.36 6.71 -0.63
C ASP A 144 -7.06 6.64 -1.46
N LEU A 145 -6.39 7.77 -1.75
CA LEU A 145 -5.08 7.79 -2.40
C LEU A 145 -3.95 7.40 -1.42
N VAL A 146 -3.87 6.12 -1.03
CA VAL A 146 -2.62 5.55 -0.50
C VAL A 146 -1.54 5.45 -1.60
N LEU A 147 -1.96 5.52 -2.88
CA LEU A 147 -1.13 5.74 -4.06
C LEU A 147 -1.05 7.21 -4.54
N HIS A 148 -1.55 8.19 -3.76
CA HIS A 148 -0.67 9.30 -3.37
C HIS A 148 0.21 8.70 -2.27
N LEU A 149 0.99 7.67 -2.60
CA LEU A 149 2.42 7.87 -2.66
C LEU A 149 2.69 9.36 -2.52
N ARG A 150 3.26 9.68 -1.38
CA ARG A 150 3.77 10.99 -1.08
C ARG A 150 4.60 11.56 -2.22
N PHE A 151 4.84 10.92 -3.37
CA PHE A 151 5.24 11.53 -4.64
C PHE A 151 4.89 13.02 -4.75
N ARG A 152 3.65 13.48 -4.51
CA ARG A 152 3.40 14.93 -4.44
C ARG A 152 4.13 15.60 -3.27
N ASN A 153 3.95 15.15 -2.03
CA ASN A 153 4.73 15.60 -0.86
C ASN A 153 6.26 15.37 -0.92
N THR A 154 6.76 14.44 -1.73
CA THR A 154 8.15 14.01 -1.87
C THR A 154 8.78 14.84 -2.95
N VAL A 155 8.10 14.99 -4.11
CA VAL A 155 8.43 15.99 -5.13
C VAL A 155 8.35 17.39 -4.54
N ASP A 156 7.35 17.68 -3.72
CA ASP A 156 7.20 18.97 -3.05
C ASP A 156 8.28 19.17 -1.98
N ARG A 157 8.70 18.13 -1.25
CA ARG A 157 9.89 18.20 -0.39
C ARG A 157 11.21 18.32 -1.15
N ILE A 158 11.29 17.80 -2.37
CA ILE A 158 12.47 17.94 -3.24
C ILE A 158 12.51 19.34 -3.86
N ALA A 159 11.35 19.86 -4.29
CA ALA A 159 11.20 21.19 -4.86
C ALA A 159 11.26 22.30 -3.81
N HIS A 160 10.75 22.03 -2.61
CA HIS A 160 10.70 22.91 -1.45
C HIS A 160 11.25 22.16 -0.23
N PRO A 161 12.58 22.04 -0.09
CA PRO A 161 13.18 21.45 1.08
C PRO A 161 12.68 22.20 2.33
N PRO A 162 12.21 21.50 3.37
CA PRO A 162 11.79 22.14 4.60
C PRO A 162 12.96 22.94 5.17
N ALA A 163 12.67 24.13 5.71
CA ALA A 163 13.68 24.95 6.35
C ALA A 163 14.45 24.10 7.37
N PRO A 164 15.79 24.24 7.45
CA PRO A 164 16.59 23.50 8.42
C PRO A 164 15.99 23.73 9.81
N PRO A 165 15.88 22.68 10.64
CA PRO A 165 15.39 22.86 12.00
C PRO A 165 16.22 23.97 12.66
N PRO A 166 15.59 24.89 13.40
CA PRO A 166 16.33 25.91 14.12
C PRO A 166 17.42 25.23 14.96
N PRO A 167 18.60 25.84 15.09
CA PRO A 167 19.66 25.31 15.95
C PRO A 167 19.02 24.90 17.27
N LEU A 168 19.25 23.65 17.68
CA LEU A 168 18.88 23.21 19.01
C LEU A 168 19.66 24.12 19.98
N GLU A 169 19.03 25.21 20.41
CA GLU A 169 19.42 25.91 21.62
C GLU A 169 19.31 24.84 22.70
N LEU A 170 20.47 24.31 23.11
CA LEU A 170 20.52 23.44 24.27
C LEU A 170 19.79 24.18 25.38
N PRO A 171 18.69 23.63 25.93
CA PRO A 171 18.05 24.26 27.06
C PRO A 171 19.14 24.45 28.15
N PRO A 172 19.18 25.63 28.80
CA PRO A 172 20.16 25.89 29.85
C PRO A 172 20.12 24.73 30.85
N PRO A 173 21.27 24.34 31.44
CA PRO A 173 21.34 23.18 32.32
C PRO A 173 20.24 23.30 33.37
N THR A 174 19.22 22.46 33.21
CA THR A 174 18.07 22.41 34.10
C THR A 174 18.63 22.19 35.48
N SER A 175 18.44 23.17 36.36
CA SER A 175 18.94 23.09 37.73
C SER A 175 18.50 21.75 38.33
N ALA A 176 19.36 21.09 39.10
CA ALA A 176 19.06 19.79 39.70
C ALA A 176 17.70 19.80 40.44
N ALA A 177 17.29 20.95 40.98
CA ALA A 177 15.99 21.20 41.57
C ALA A 177 14.81 20.96 40.61
N GLN A 178 14.91 21.38 39.34
CA GLN A 178 13.84 21.23 38.36
C GLN A 178 13.71 19.77 37.87
N ARG A 179 14.84 19.05 37.74
CA ARG A 179 14.81 17.60 37.48
C ARG A 179 14.17 16.83 38.62
N GLN A 180 14.47 17.20 39.87
CA GLN A 180 13.89 16.54 41.03
C GLN A 180 12.39 16.84 41.16
N HIS A 181 11.95 18.06 40.85
CA HIS A 181 10.53 18.39 40.85
C HIS A 181 9.75 17.64 39.76
N GLN A 182 10.35 17.49 38.56
CA GLN A 182 9.75 16.75 37.46
C GLN A 182 9.69 15.24 37.74
N GLN A 183 10.74 14.66 38.33
CA GLN A 183 10.74 13.26 38.76
C GLN A 183 9.68 13.01 39.85
N ASN A 184 9.55 13.90 40.83
CA ASN A 184 8.51 13.79 41.86
C ASN A 184 7.10 13.89 41.26
N ALA A 185 6.87 14.78 40.30
CA ALA A 185 5.58 14.92 39.62
C ALA A 185 5.19 13.65 38.84
N ILE A 186 6.14 13.05 38.11
CA ILE A 186 5.91 11.80 37.36
C ILE A 186 5.58 10.66 38.32
N THR A 187 6.35 10.54 39.41
CA THR A 187 6.16 9.47 40.40
C THR A 187 4.77 9.58 41.06
N ASN A 188 4.34 10.80 41.38
CA ASN A 188 3.02 11.07 41.94
C ASN A 188 1.89 10.76 40.94
N ALA A 189 2.07 11.11 39.65
CA ALA A 189 1.09 10.82 38.61
C ALA A 189 0.91 9.30 38.40
N ILE A 190 2.00 8.54 38.37
CA ILE A 190 1.96 7.08 38.25
C ILE A 190 1.26 6.46 39.45
N ARG A 191 1.59 6.90 40.67
CA ARG A 191 0.94 6.41 41.89
C ARG A 191 -0.57 6.68 41.88
N ALA A 192 -0.99 7.88 41.48
CA ALA A 192 -2.40 8.24 41.39
C ALA A 192 -3.16 7.41 40.35
N ALA A 193 -2.55 7.13 39.20
CA ALA A 193 -3.12 6.27 38.17
C ALA A 193 -3.28 4.82 38.67
N LEU A 194 -2.28 4.30 39.39
CA LEU A 194 -2.30 2.94 39.93
C LEU A 194 -3.42 2.76 40.98
N VAL A 195 -3.59 3.73 41.88
CA VAL A 195 -4.66 3.71 42.88
C VAL A 195 -6.04 3.75 42.23
N ARG A 196 -6.21 4.55 41.17
CA ARG A 196 -7.48 4.57 40.41
C ARG A 196 -7.78 3.21 39.77
N GLN A 197 -6.80 2.57 39.13
CA GLN A 197 -7.01 1.25 38.53
C GLN A 197 -7.37 0.16 39.55
N LEU A 198 -6.72 0.17 40.72
CA LEU A 198 -7.04 -0.78 41.78
C LEU A 198 -8.44 -0.57 42.36
N ALA A 199 -8.88 0.69 42.50
CA ALA A 199 -10.24 1.00 42.95
C ALA A 199 -11.32 0.58 41.95
N GLU A 200 -11.01 0.59 40.64
CA GLU A 200 -11.93 0.13 39.59
C GLU A 200 -12.06 -1.40 39.54
N HIS A 201 -11.03 -2.16 39.91
CA HIS A 201 -11.06 -3.63 39.93
C HIS A 201 -11.67 -4.25 41.20
N ALA A 202 -11.86 -3.46 42.26
CA ALA A 202 -12.44 -3.93 43.52
C ALA A 202 -13.97 -3.79 43.60
N ARG A 203 -14.63 -3.38 42.50
CA ARG A 203 -16.10 -3.28 42.36
C ARG A 203 -16.60 -4.38 41.43
#